data_AF-A0A7V0JU93-F1
#
_entry.id   AF-A0A7V0JU93-F1
#
_cell.length_a   1.000
_cell.length_b   1.000
_cell.length_c   1.000
_cell.angle_alpha   90.00
_cell.angle_beta   90.00
_cell.angle_gamma   90.00
#
_symmetry.space_group_name_H-M   'P 1'
#
loop_
_entity.id
_entity.type
_entity.pdbx_description
1 polymer ?
#
loop_
_entity_poly.entity_id
_entity_poly.type
_entity_poly.pdbx_seq_one_letter_code
_entity_poly.pdbx_strand_id
1 'polypeptide(L)'
;MKRFTLFGILFLLALLSTTVFAKGPPKSKGQTIYAPAVHNDFSFYDENQNLVLRQIGITRLIIRNTDQSESITVTSVNFYSPDGTLAYVYVDEPLVLQPLESITFIAKPSVTKEPLWDSDDGRPSFIVKWESERKVSTPVIESGRFLMILVSGGQAWRSQAIDVTPGKVLREEGKSEGKGND
;
A
#
# COMPACT_ATOMS: atom_id res chain seq x y z
N MET A 1 -18.08 -58.28 5.98
CA MET A 1 -17.44 -57.69 7.17
C MET A 1 -16.35 -56.66 6.85
N LYS A 2 -15.45 -56.87 5.87
CA LYS A 2 -14.36 -55.90 5.52
C LYS A 2 -14.82 -54.51 5.00
N ARG A 3 -16.02 -54.39 4.43
CA ARG A 3 -16.56 -53.12 3.89
C ARG A 3 -17.11 -52.17 4.95
N PHE A 4 -17.58 -52.70 6.09
CA PHE A 4 -18.07 -51.91 7.22
C PHE A 4 -16.92 -51.33 8.04
N THR A 5 -15.78 -52.04 8.13
CA THR A 5 -14.56 -51.54 8.79
C THR A 5 -13.94 -50.36 8.02
N LEU A 6 -14.00 -50.36 6.69
CA LEU A 6 -13.46 -49.27 5.87
C LEU A 6 -14.26 -47.96 6.04
N PHE A 7 -15.60 -48.06 6.13
CA PHE A 7 -16.47 -46.91 6.40
C PHE A 7 -16.29 -46.35 7.81
N GLY A 8 -16.08 -47.21 8.81
CA GLY A 8 -15.78 -46.77 10.19
C GLY A 8 -14.46 -46.01 10.30
N ILE A 9 -13.42 -46.46 9.59
CA ILE A 9 -12.12 -45.78 9.57
C ILE A 9 -12.21 -44.42 8.84
N LEU A 10 -12.95 -44.35 7.72
CA LEU A 10 -13.15 -43.09 7.00
C LEU A 10 -13.95 -42.06 7.83
N PHE A 11 -14.93 -42.54 8.61
CA PHE A 11 -15.70 -41.69 9.54
C PHE A 11 -14.84 -41.20 10.71
N LEU A 12 -13.89 -42.02 11.19
CA LEU A 12 -12.95 -41.65 12.25
C LEU A 12 -11.89 -40.64 11.76
N LEU A 13 -11.46 -40.72 10.50
CA LEU A 13 -10.58 -39.71 9.87
C LEU A 13 -11.31 -38.37 9.63
N ALA A 14 -12.61 -38.38 9.35
CA ALA A 14 -13.40 -37.16 9.18
C ALA A 14 -13.58 -36.38 10.50
N LEU A 15 -13.59 -37.08 11.64
CA LEU A 15 -13.64 -36.49 12.98
C LEU A 15 -12.31 -35.86 13.44
N LEU A 16 -11.21 -36.08 12.70
CA LEU A 16 -9.94 -35.37 12.85
C LEU A 16 -9.89 -34.06 12.04
N SER A 17 -11.04 -33.51 11.64
CA SER A 17 -11.12 -32.16 11.09
C SER A 17 -10.67 -31.17 12.18
N THR A 18 -9.43 -30.72 12.07
CA THR A 18 -8.86 -29.72 12.96
C THR A 18 -9.70 -28.45 12.85
N THR A 19 -10.26 -28.01 13.97
CA THR A 19 -10.82 -26.66 14.08
C THR A 19 -9.66 -25.68 13.92
N VAL A 20 -9.48 -25.14 12.72
CA VAL A 20 -8.62 -23.99 12.51
C VAL A 20 -9.30 -22.82 13.23
N PHE A 21 -8.86 -22.53 14.45
CA PHE A 21 -9.18 -21.26 15.08
C PHE A 21 -8.59 -20.18 14.18
N ALA A 22 -9.46 -19.42 13.51
CA ALA A 22 -9.05 -18.22 12.81
C ALA A 22 -8.37 -17.31 13.83
N LYS A 23 -7.04 -17.24 13.78
CA LYS A 23 -6.28 -16.29 14.56
C LYS A 23 -6.80 -14.92 14.16
N GLY A 24 -7.32 -14.16 15.12
CA GLY A 24 -7.82 -12.80 14.87
C GLY A 24 -6.78 -11.95 14.14
N PRO A 25 -7.21 -10.85 13.48
CA PRO A 25 -6.30 -10.01 12.70
C PRO A 25 -5.04 -9.65 13.52
N PRO A 26 -3.87 -9.66 12.89
CA PRO A 26 -2.61 -9.44 13.60
C PRO A 26 -2.66 -8.08 14.29
N LYS A 27 -2.27 -8.07 15.57
CA LYS A 27 -2.07 -6.83 16.34
C LYS A 27 -0.59 -6.50 16.43
N SER A 28 -0.25 -5.21 16.29
CA SER A 28 1.12 -4.72 16.38
C SER A 28 1.21 -3.46 17.26
N LYS A 29 2.43 -3.16 17.73
CA LYS A 29 2.76 -1.88 18.38
C LYS A 29 3.39 -0.88 17.40
N GLY A 30 3.67 -1.29 16.16
CA GLY A 30 4.28 -0.44 15.16
C GLY A 30 4.91 -1.23 14.04
N GLN A 31 4.97 -0.64 12.85
CA GLN A 31 5.55 -1.28 11.67
C GLN A 31 6.21 -0.24 10.77
N THR A 32 7.22 -0.69 10.03
CA THR A 32 7.69 -0.01 8.81
C THR A 32 7.03 -0.68 7.60
N ILE A 33 6.30 0.09 6.79
CA ILE A 33 5.51 -0.37 5.65
C ILE A 33 6.03 0.26 4.36
N TYR A 34 6.22 -0.57 3.34
CA TYR A 34 6.49 -0.16 1.96
C TYR A 34 5.17 -0.12 1.17
N ALA A 35 4.79 1.03 0.64
CA ALA A 35 3.64 1.14 -0.26
C ALA A 35 4.11 1.54 -1.67
N PRO A 36 3.95 0.67 -2.69
CA PRO A 36 4.36 0.99 -4.05
C PRO A 36 3.53 2.17 -4.55
N ALA A 37 4.14 3.17 -5.18
CA ALA A 37 3.41 4.31 -5.72
C ALA A 37 3.27 4.18 -7.23
N VAL A 38 2.05 4.35 -7.73
CA VAL A 38 1.80 4.37 -9.17
C VAL A 38 1.79 5.83 -9.62
N HIS A 39 2.80 6.24 -10.40
CA HIS A 39 2.91 7.59 -10.93
C HIS A 39 3.36 7.50 -12.39
N ASN A 40 2.48 7.84 -13.34
CA ASN A 40 2.86 8.00 -14.74
C ASN A 40 2.00 9.05 -15.46
N ASP A 41 2.63 10.18 -15.75
CA ASP A 41 2.04 11.24 -16.56
C ASP A 41 2.71 11.19 -17.93
N PHE A 42 1.91 11.29 -19.00
CA PHE A 42 2.46 11.37 -20.34
C PHE A 42 1.59 12.22 -21.25
N SER A 43 2.20 12.75 -22.30
CA SER A 43 1.52 13.48 -23.36
C SER A 43 2.02 12.96 -24.71
N PHE A 44 1.09 12.74 -25.63
CA PHE A 44 1.37 12.29 -26.99
C PHE A 44 0.94 13.39 -27.97
N TYR A 45 1.82 13.69 -28.93
CA TYR A 45 1.65 14.74 -29.92
C TYR A 45 1.75 14.15 -31.33
N ASP A 46 1.02 14.71 -32.29
CA ASP A 46 1.14 14.32 -33.70
C ASP A 46 2.40 14.92 -34.35
N GLU A 47 2.62 14.60 -35.64
CA GLU A 47 3.73 15.12 -36.45
C GLU A 47 3.75 16.66 -36.54
N ASN A 48 2.60 17.30 -36.37
CA ASN A 48 2.42 18.75 -36.42
C ASN A 48 2.50 19.40 -35.03
N GLN A 49 2.92 18.65 -34.00
CA GLN A 49 2.99 19.10 -32.60
C GLN A 49 1.64 19.43 -31.96
N ASN A 50 0.53 18.96 -32.53
CA ASN A 50 -0.77 19.08 -31.85
C ASN A 50 -0.86 18.02 -30.77
N LEU A 51 -1.34 18.40 -29.59
CA LEU A 51 -1.65 17.45 -28.53
C LEU A 51 -2.71 16.48 -29.05
N VAL A 52 -2.42 15.18 -29.00
CA VAL A 52 -3.35 14.10 -29.36
C VAL A 52 -3.93 13.44 -28.11
N LEU A 53 -3.11 13.21 -27.09
CA LEU A 53 -3.55 12.59 -25.84
C LEU A 53 -2.72 13.12 -24.66
N ARG A 54 -3.39 13.41 -23.55
CA ARG A 54 -2.73 13.74 -22.28
C ARG A 54 -3.29 12.88 -21.16
N GLN A 55 -2.39 12.25 -20.41
CA GLN A 55 -2.71 11.50 -19.21
C GLN A 55 -2.09 12.18 -18.00
N ILE A 56 -2.90 12.40 -16.97
CA ILE A 56 -2.47 12.97 -15.69
C ILE A 56 -2.94 12.04 -14.57
N GLY A 57 -2.00 11.57 -13.76
CA GLY A 57 -2.19 10.69 -12.62
C GLY A 57 -1.90 11.41 -11.30
N ILE A 58 -2.90 11.48 -10.44
CA ILE A 58 -2.73 11.98 -9.07
C ILE A 58 -2.51 10.78 -8.15
N THR A 59 -1.27 10.58 -7.71
CA THR A 59 -0.93 9.52 -6.76
C THR A 59 -1.21 9.99 -5.34
N ARG A 60 -1.79 9.11 -4.52
CA ARG A 60 -2.09 9.35 -3.11
C ARG A 60 -1.64 8.19 -2.25
N LEU A 61 -1.25 8.49 -1.01
CA LEU A 61 -1.08 7.53 0.07
C LEU A 61 -2.20 7.75 1.07
N ILE A 62 -2.89 6.69 1.44
CA ILE A 62 -3.95 6.69 2.45
C ILE A 62 -3.47 5.86 3.62
N ILE A 63 -3.56 6.42 4.82
CA ILE A 63 -3.31 5.71 6.08
C ILE A 63 -4.61 5.75 6.87
N ARG A 64 -5.13 4.59 7.26
CA ARG A 64 -6.35 4.45 8.05
C ARG A 64 -6.05 3.67 9.33
N ASN A 65 -6.24 4.31 10.48
CA ASN A 65 -6.31 3.59 11.74
C ASN A 65 -7.55 2.68 11.71
N THR A 66 -7.37 1.38 11.92
CA THR A 66 -8.47 0.41 11.94
C THR A 66 -8.86 0.01 13.36
N ASP A 67 -8.12 0.46 14.37
CA ASP A 67 -8.46 0.25 15.76
C ASP A 67 -9.63 1.15 16.16
N GLN A 68 -10.56 0.58 16.94
CA GLN A 68 -11.80 1.24 17.36
C GLN A 68 -11.65 2.01 18.68
N SER A 69 -10.55 1.78 19.40
CA SER A 69 -10.35 2.32 20.76
C SER A 69 -9.02 3.02 20.94
N GLU A 70 -7.99 2.63 20.19
CA GLU A 70 -6.64 3.13 20.35
C GLU A 70 -6.23 4.05 19.19
N SER A 71 -5.51 5.11 19.52
CA SER A 71 -4.83 5.94 18.52
C SER A 71 -3.53 5.27 18.06
N ILE A 72 -3.06 5.70 16.89
CA ILE A 72 -1.71 5.40 16.39
C ILE A 72 -0.97 6.70 16.11
N THR A 73 0.35 6.64 16.16
CA THR A 73 1.24 7.75 15.81
C THR A 73 1.95 7.39 14.51
N VAL A 74 1.73 8.17 13.45
CA VAL A 74 2.52 8.09 12.22
C VAL A 74 3.77 8.93 12.43
N THR A 75 4.92 8.28 12.50
CA THR A 75 6.20 8.92 12.84
C THR A 75 6.98 9.35 11.60
N SER A 76 6.71 8.75 10.44
CA SER A 76 7.36 9.14 9.19
C SER A 76 6.55 8.70 7.98
N VAL A 77 6.53 9.56 6.96
CA VAL A 77 6.02 9.26 5.61
C VAL A 77 7.02 9.83 4.62
N ASN A 78 7.79 8.94 3.99
CA ASN A 78 8.84 9.29 3.06
C ASN A 78 8.48 8.76 1.67
N PHE A 79 8.81 9.52 0.63
CA PHE A 79 8.60 9.14 -0.75
C PHE A 79 9.93 9.03 -1.49
N TYR A 80 10.14 7.89 -2.11
CA TYR A 80 11.35 7.52 -2.80
C TYR A 80 11.10 7.46 -4.30
N SER A 81 12.04 8.01 -5.05
CA SER A 81 12.15 7.87 -6.49
C SER A 81 12.42 6.41 -6.90
N PRO A 82 12.18 6.04 -8.17
CA PRO A 82 12.46 4.71 -8.72
C PRO A 82 13.88 4.17 -8.47
N ASP A 83 14.86 5.06 -8.42
CA ASP A 83 16.28 4.78 -8.16
C ASP A 83 16.60 4.57 -6.67
N GLY A 84 15.61 4.68 -5.79
CA GLY A 84 15.78 4.58 -4.34
C GLY A 84 16.22 5.88 -3.66
N THR A 85 16.27 7.01 -4.37
CA THR A 85 16.58 8.31 -3.78
C THR A 85 15.39 8.87 -3.01
N LEU A 86 15.59 9.37 -1.79
CA LEU A 86 14.55 10.08 -1.03
C LEU A 86 14.19 11.39 -1.74
N ALA A 87 12.97 11.47 -2.28
CA ALA A 87 12.50 12.63 -3.02
C ALA A 87 11.72 13.61 -2.15
N TYR A 88 10.86 13.10 -1.25
CA TYR A 88 10.05 13.94 -0.37
C TYR A 88 9.86 13.33 1.01
N VAL A 89 9.79 14.19 2.01
CA VAL A 89 9.33 13.86 3.36
C VAL A 89 7.99 14.56 3.55
N TYR A 90 6.94 13.80 3.83
CA TYR A 90 5.58 14.31 4.07
C TYR A 90 5.26 14.43 5.56
N VAL A 91 5.92 13.61 6.38
CA VAL A 91 5.81 13.61 7.84
C VAL A 91 7.22 13.47 8.39
N ASP A 92 7.74 14.56 8.94
CA ASP A 92 8.99 14.65 9.70
C ASP A 92 8.75 14.88 11.20
N GLU A 93 7.60 15.45 11.55
CA GLU A 93 7.08 15.50 12.93
C GLU A 93 5.96 14.47 13.13
N PRO A 94 5.99 13.66 14.22
CA PRO A 94 4.96 12.65 14.46
C PRO A 94 3.55 13.25 14.54
N LEU A 95 2.60 12.63 13.83
CA LEU A 95 1.18 12.97 13.89
C LEU A 95 0.37 11.81 14.46
N VAL A 96 -0.66 12.15 15.23
CA VAL A 96 -1.56 11.15 15.85
C VAL A 96 -2.81 10.99 15.00
N LEU A 97 -3.16 9.74 14.69
CA LEU A 97 -4.45 9.37 14.13
C LEU A 97 -5.31 8.75 15.23
N GLN A 98 -6.45 9.37 15.50
CA GLN A 98 -7.45 8.90 16.45
C GLN A 98 -8.05 7.55 16.00
N PRO A 99 -8.77 6.84 16.89
CA PRO A 99 -9.49 5.62 16.52
C PRO A 99 -10.34 5.83 15.27
N LEU A 100 -10.24 4.92 14.30
CA LEU A 100 -10.92 4.97 12.99
C LEU A 100 -10.61 6.18 12.09
N GLU A 101 -9.67 7.04 12.47
CA GLU A 101 -9.26 8.19 11.66
C GLU A 101 -8.45 7.77 10.43
N SER A 102 -8.56 8.55 9.35
CA SER A 102 -7.74 8.37 8.16
C SER A 102 -7.18 9.69 7.65
N ILE A 103 -5.95 9.64 7.16
CA ILE A 103 -5.26 10.75 6.52
C ILE A 103 -4.84 10.37 5.10
N THR A 104 -4.77 11.36 4.21
CA THR A 104 -4.32 11.18 2.82
C THR A 104 -3.21 12.16 2.48
N PHE A 105 -2.13 11.66 1.89
CA PHE A 105 -1.04 12.44 1.31
C PHE A 105 -1.12 12.37 -0.21
N ILE A 106 -0.87 13.49 -0.90
CA ILE A 106 -0.86 13.54 -2.37
C ILE A 106 0.60 13.67 -2.82
N ALA A 107 1.03 12.77 -3.70
CA ALA A 107 2.38 12.81 -4.24
C ALA A 107 2.57 14.06 -5.10
N LYS A 108 3.70 14.75 -4.92
CA LYS A 108 4.06 15.88 -5.79
C LYS A 108 4.43 15.38 -7.19
N PRO A 109 4.05 16.10 -8.27
CA PRO A 109 4.23 15.65 -9.66
C PRO A 109 5.68 15.66 -10.17
N SER A 110 6.64 16.18 -9.39
CA SER A 110 8.00 16.48 -9.85
C SER A 110 9.03 15.36 -9.67
N VAL A 111 8.60 14.10 -9.55
CA VAL A 111 9.52 12.99 -9.22
C VAL A 111 10.06 12.28 -10.47
N THR A 112 9.41 12.42 -11.61
CA THR A 112 9.83 11.76 -12.85
C THR A 112 10.38 12.81 -13.82
N LYS A 113 11.67 12.71 -14.13
CA LYS A 113 12.38 13.63 -15.03
C LYS A 113 12.18 13.33 -16.52
N GLU A 114 11.66 12.15 -16.87
CA GLU A 114 11.68 11.64 -18.25
C GLU A 114 10.29 11.26 -18.75
N PRO A 115 9.98 11.43 -20.05
CA PRO A 115 8.77 10.94 -20.67
C PRO A 115 8.77 9.39 -20.75
N LEU A 116 7.74 8.79 -20.16
CA LEU A 116 7.61 7.36 -19.82
C LEU A 116 7.39 6.39 -20.99
N TRP A 117 7.71 6.78 -22.23
CA TRP A 117 7.59 5.87 -23.37
C TRP A 117 8.86 5.05 -23.63
N ASP A 118 10.00 5.38 -23.00
CA ASP A 118 11.30 4.76 -23.28
C ASP A 118 12.10 4.35 -22.03
N SER A 119 11.45 4.18 -20.89
CA SER A 119 12.13 3.85 -19.65
C SER A 119 11.66 2.53 -19.07
N ASP A 120 12.62 1.62 -18.89
CA ASP A 120 12.58 0.47 -17.99
C ASP A 120 12.64 0.96 -16.53
N ASP A 121 11.84 1.97 -16.18
CA ASP A 121 11.96 2.71 -14.93
C ASP A 121 11.12 2.10 -13.81
N GLY A 122 11.79 1.87 -12.68
CA GLY A 122 11.14 1.41 -11.46
C GLY A 122 9.96 2.30 -11.03
N ARG A 123 9.14 1.80 -10.11
CA ARG A 123 8.03 2.57 -9.56
C ARG A 123 8.51 3.31 -8.31
N PRO A 124 8.14 4.59 -8.12
CA PRO A 124 8.40 5.26 -6.86
C PRO A 124 7.65 4.54 -5.72
N SER A 125 7.97 4.88 -4.48
CA SER A 125 7.34 4.22 -3.33
C SER A 125 7.25 5.13 -2.13
N PHE A 126 6.27 4.86 -1.26
CA PHE A 126 6.23 5.40 0.07
C PHE A 126 6.83 4.41 1.07
N ILE A 127 7.59 4.93 2.03
CA ILE A 127 7.95 4.24 3.26
C ILE A 127 7.21 4.93 4.40
N VAL A 128 6.39 4.18 5.11
CA VAL A 128 5.59 4.68 6.23
C VAL A 128 6.05 4.00 7.51
N LYS A 129 6.26 4.79 8.55
CA LYS A 129 6.50 4.30 9.90
C LYS A 129 5.38 4.76 10.81
N TRP A 130 4.88 3.83 11.60
CA TRP A 130 3.88 4.12 12.61
C TRP A 130 4.15 3.30 13.86
N GLU A 131 3.70 3.81 15.00
CA GLU A 131 3.77 3.16 16.29
C GLU A 131 2.52 3.44 17.14
N SER A 132 2.35 2.67 18.21
CA SER A 132 1.28 2.83 19.18
C SER A 132 1.74 2.38 20.56
N GLU A 133 1.23 3.02 21.60
CA GLU A 133 1.58 2.68 22.99
C GLU A 133 1.16 1.23 23.34
N ARG A 134 -0.03 0.84 22.88
CA ARG A 134 -0.63 -0.49 23.06
C ARG A 134 -0.63 -1.28 21.76
N LYS A 135 -0.85 -2.59 21.85
CA LYS A 135 -1.04 -3.43 20.64
C LYS A 135 -2.41 -3.13 20.03
N VAL A 136 -2.40 -2.60 18.82
CA VAL A 136 -3.60 -2.19 18.07
C VAL A 136 -3.84 -3.09 16.86
N SER A 137 -5.05 -3.05 16.31
CA SER A 137 -5.29 -3.57 14.96
C SER A 137 -4.40 -2.84 13.96
N THR A 138 -3.70 -3.57 13.07
CA THR A 138 -2.80 -2.95 12.10
C THR A 138 -3.54 -1.94 11.22
N PRO A 139 -3.02 -0.72 11.03
CA PRO A 139 -3.63 0.24 10.13
C PRO A 139 -3.63 -0.28 8.69
N VAL A 140 -4.60 0.16 7.91
CA VAL A 140 -4.61 -0.07 6.46
C VAL A 140 -3.82 1.07 5.83
N ILE A 141 -2.76 0.71 5.12
CA ILE A 141 -1.91 1.65 4.38
C ILE A 141 -1.95 1.24 2.92
N GLU A 142 -2.43 2.14 2.09
CA GLU A 142 -2.66 1.89 0.67
C GLU A 142 -2.19 3.09 -0.13
N SER A 143 -1.52 2.84 -1.24
CA SER A 143 -1.37 3.86 -2.26
C SER A 143 -2.52 3.72 -3.25
N GLY A 144 -2.92 4.82 -3.87
CA GLY A 144 -3.75 4.73 -5.05
C GLY A 144 -3.51 5.85 -6.03
N ARG A 145 -4.11 5.74 -7.21
CA ARG A 145 -3.99 6.76 -8.25
C ARG A 145 -5.36 7.13 -8.80
N PHE A 146 -5.57 8.42 -9.00
CA PHE A 146 -6.67 8.94 -9.77
C PHE A 146 -6.18 9.36 -11.17
N LEU A 147 -6.79 8.82 -12.22
CA LEU A 147 -6.34 9.02 -13.59
C LEU A 147 -7.32 9.89 -14.38
N MET A 148 -6.80 10.91 -15.05
CA MET A 148 -7.53 11.76 -15.98
C MET A 148 -6.89 11.67 -17.37
N ILE A 149 -7.70 11.38 -18.39
CA ILE A 149 -7.26 11.29 -19.79
C ILE A 149 -8.04 12.32 -20.62
N LEU A 150 -7.29 13.13 -21.36
CA LEU A 150 -7.78 14.02 -22.42
C LEU A 150 -7.35 13.47 -23.77
N VAL A 151 -8.27 13.40 -24.72
CA VAL A 151 -8.00 13.02 -26.12
C VAL A 151 -8.43 14.18 -27.02
N SER A 152 -7.58 14.54 -27.98
CA SER A 152 -7.86 15.63 -28.91
C SER A 152 -9.07 15.29 -29.80
N GLY A 153 -9.90 16.30 -30.08
CA GLY A 153 -11.16 16.12 -30.80
C GLY A 153 -12.36 15.70 -29.94
N GLY A 154 -12.16 15.40 -28.64
CA GLY A 154 -13.25 15.16 -27.68
C GLY A 154 -13.30 16.23 -26.60
N GLN A 155 -14.46 16.89 -26.40
CA GLN A 155 -14.66 17.86 -25.31
C GLN A 155 -14.84 17.23 -23.91
N ALA A 156 -14.45 15.97 -23.71
CA ALA A 156 -14.72 15.25 -22.47
C ALA A 156 -13.46 14.59 -21.90
N TRP A 157 -13.12 14.95 -20.67
CA TRP A 157 -12.22 14.16 -19.84
C TRP A 157 -12.88 12.81 -19.55
N ARG A 158 -12.15 11.72 -19.80
CA ARG A 158 -12.54 10.38 -19.33
C ARG A 158 -11.70 10.07 -18.09
N SER A 159 -12.36 9.81 -16.96
CA SER A 159 -11.71 9.22 -15.78
C SER A 159 -11.80 7.71 -15.89
N GLN A 160 -10.68 7.01 -15.77
CA GLN A 160 -10.65 5.55 -15.70
C GLN A 160 -9.97 5.11 -14.40
N ALA A 161 -10.31 3.88 -13.99
CA ALA A 161 -9.89 3.07 -12.85
C ALA A 161 -8.83 3.62 -11.87
N ILE A 162 -9.13 3.41 -10.59
CA ILE A 162 -8.24 3.64 -9.45
C ILE A 162 -7.38 2.40 -9.27
N ASP A 163 -6.08 2.48 -9.57
CA ASP A 163 -5.15 1.48 -9.05
C ASP A 163 -5.05 1.71 -7.54
N VAL A 164 -5.33 0.69 -6.73
CA VAL A 164 -5.08 0.70 -5.28
C VAL A 164 -4.10 -0.42 -4.98
N THR A 165 -3.01 -0.08 -4.30
CA THR A 165 -1.98 -1.06 -3.95
C THR A 165 -1.79 -1.08 -2.44
N PRO A 166 -2.01 -2.23 -1.77
CA PRO A 166 -1.79 -2.34 -0.34
C PRO A 166 -0.29 -2.27 -0.02
N GLY A 167 0.02 -1.68 1.13
CA GLY A 167 1.36 -1.67 1.69
C GLY A 167 1.83 -3.05 2.12
N LYS A 168 3.12 -3.31 1.95
CA LYS A 168 3.81 -4.49 2.43
C LYS A 168 4.58 -4.15 3.71
N VAL A 169 4.35 -4.91 4.77
CA VAL A 169 5.14 -4.80 6.01
C VAL A 169 6.58 -5.21 5.72
N LEU A 170 7.53 -4.32 6.00
CA LEU A 170 8.96 -4.59 5.93
C LEU A 170 9.51 -5.05 7.28
N ARG A 171 9.04 -4.45 8.38
CA ARG A 171 9.55 -4.68 9.73
C ARG A 171 8.45 -4.45 10.77
N GLU A 172 8.46 -5.26 11.83
CA GLU A 172 7.70 -5.03 13.06
C GLU A 172 8.56 -4.23 14.04
N GLU A 173 8.02 -3.14 14.57
CA GLU A 173 8.70 -2.33 15.59
C GLU A 173 8.45 -2.94 16.99
N GLY A 174 9.49 -2.99 17.82
CA GLY A 174 9.41 -3.54 19.18
C GLY A 174 9.66 -5.06 19.30
N LYS A 175 9.97 -5.78 18.21
CA LYS A 175 10.73 -7.04 18.31
C LYS A 175 12.21 -6.67 18.39
N SER A 176 12.80 -6.75 19.59
CA SER A 176 14.26 -6.81 19.68
C SER A 176 14.74 -7.94 18.79
N GLU A 177 15.60 -7.65 17.82
CA GLU A 177 16.41 -8.68 17.17
C GLU A 177 17.09 -9.47 18.27
N GLY A 178 16.68 -10.72 18.45
CA GLY A 178 17.37 -11.63 19.34
C GLY A 178 18.80 -11.67 18.86
N LYS A 179 19.74 -11.19 19.69
CA LYS A 179 21.17 -11.45 19.50
C LYS A 179 21.30 -12.94 19.21
N GLY A 180 21.80 -13.27 18.02
CA GLY A 180 22.33 -14.59 17.75
C GLY A 180 23.43 -14.81 18.79
N ASN A 181 23.23 -15.81 19.64
CA ASN A 181 24.33 -16.38 20.40
C ASN A 181 25.11 -17.23 19.41
N ASP A 182 26.24 -16.69 18.95
CA ASP A 182 27.42 -17.48 18.61
C ASP A 182 28.28 -17.61 19.87
#